data_AF-A0A835VS93-F1
#
_entry.id   AF-A0A835VS93-F1
#
_cell.length_a   1.000
_cell.length_b   1.000
_cell.length_c   1.000
_cell.angle_alpha   90.00
_cell.angle_beta   90.00
_cell.angle_gamma   90.00
#
_symmetry.space_group_name_H-M   'P 1'
#
loop_
_entity.id
_entity.type
_entity.pdbx_description
1 polymer ?
#
loop_
_entity_poly.entity_id
_entity_poly.type
_entity_poly.pdbx_seq_one_letter_code
_entity_poly.pdbx_strand_id
1 'polypeptide(L)'
;MQVFALCEALYEHPGLAVVRLPYNFLNDMAAQAVARLMQVSPGLQLLDLTGNEVTDKGVAALTEVLAKPGAGLKALILRHNPIGDTGALAIADMLRCNSSLTMLDLADCHVSIKGLIGLANALTGPEGNSSLQILDLEDAQLAAPQDSTYQHLARMLATNTALTELSLAKCRLVDSQLELLTTYGFARSSARWTSLSLRANRLSPFSGPTLERLLSCPGLSRLQRLNLGANNLGNDGAAALARVLPTACPAIRELDLRSNGVGDVGLLALAAALPLVHSLELLLLWGNSFSPASSRALAEALAAPALRRLRTDLRPYVVDGEVALALQEVAE
;
A
#
# COMPACT_ATOMS: atom_id res chain seq x y z
N MET A 1 4.29 -15.79 -26.57
CA MET A 1 5.15 -14.87 -27.36
C MET A 1 6.60 -15.26 -27.07
N GLN A 2 7.45 -15.46 -28.08
CA GLN A 2 8.82 -15.97 -27.85
C GLN A 2 9.62 -14.96 -27.03
N VAL A 3 9.88 -15.25 -25.76
CA VAL A 3 10.70 -14.39 -24.88
C VAL A 3 12.09 -14.16 -25.47
N PHE A 4 12.58 -15.11 -26.27
CA PHE A 4 13.79 -14.94 -27.07
C PHE A 4 13.71 -13.76 -28.04
N ALA A 5 12.60 -13.60 -28.77
CA ALA A 5 12.42 -12.47 -29.69
C ALA A 5 12.35 -11.13 -28.93
N LEU A 6 11.81 -11.13 -27.71
CA LEU A 6 11.81 -9.96 -26.84
C LEU A 6 13.22 -9.66 -26.30
N CYS A 7 13.97 -10.67 -25.84
CA CYS A 7 15.35 -10.49 -25.40
C CYS A 7 16.27 -10.04 -26.54
N GLU A 8 16.08 -10.54 -27.76
CA GLU A 8 16.78 -10.07 -28.96
C GLU A 8 16.40 -8.63 -29.31
N ALA A 9 15.11 -8.30 -29.34
CA ALA A 9 14.65 -6.94 -29.62
C ALA A 9 15.14 -5.92 -28.57
N LEU A 10 15.29 -6.34 -27.31
CA LEU A 10 15.78 -5.49 -26.23
C LEU A 10 17.31 -5.36 -26.24
N TYR A 11 18.04 -6.34 -26.79
CA TYR A 11 19.49 -6.24 -27.02
C TYR A 11 19.84 -5.12 -28.01
N GLU A 12 18.97 -4.88 -28.99
CA GLU A 12 19.10 -3.81 -29.99
C GLU A 12 18.75 -2.40 -29.43
N HIS A 13 18.31 -2.31 -28.17
CA HIS A 13 17.83 -1.08 -27.55
C HIS A 13 18.47 -0.82 -26.17
N PRO A 14 19.77 -0.49 -26.10
CA PRO A 14 20.52 -0.31 -24.85
C PRO A 14 20.06 0.89 -23.98
N GLY A 15 19.22 1.77 -24.52
CA GLY A 15 18.66 2.93 -23.82
C GLY A 15 17.35 2.66 -23.09
N LEU A 16 16.87 1.40 -23.05
CA LEU A 16 15.56 1.09 -22.49
C LEU A 16 15.55 1.25 -20.96
N ALA A 17 14.79 2.23 -20.46
CA ALA A 17 14.66 2.49 -19.03
C ALA A 17 13.54 1.68 -18.36
N VAL A 18 12.57 1.17 -19.13
CA VAL A 18 11.35 0.56 -18.61
C VAL A 18 10.97 -0.67 -19.43
N VAL A 19 10.88 -1.84 -18.76
CA VAL A 19 10.30 -3.07 -19.32
C VAL A 19 8.99 -3.35 -18.58
N ARG A 20 7.89 -3.47 -19.32
CA ARG A 20 6.59 -3.92 -18.80
C ARG A 20 6.10 -5.12 -19.58
N LEU A 21 5.93 -6.25 -18.90
CA LEU A 21 5.45 -7.50 -19.48
C LEU A 21 4.32 -8.12 -18.64
N PRO A 22 3.28 -7.35 -18.29
CA PRO A 22 2.20 -7.87 -17.47
C PRO A 22 1.40 -8.94 -18.24
N TYR A 23 0.99 -10.01 -17.55
CA TYR A 23 0.07 -11.04 -18.07
C TYR A 23 0.48 -11.67 -19.41
N ASN A 24 1.77 -12.04 -19.53
CA ASN A 24 2.33 -12.67 -20.73
C ASN A 24 2.63 -14.17 -20.57
N PHE A 25 2.18 -14.80 -19.48
CA PHE A 25 2.46 -16.21 -19.15
C PHE A 25 3.97 -16.52 -19.15
N LEU A 26 4.78 -15.58 -18.65
CA LEU A 26 6.23 -15.74 -18.57
C LEU A 26 6.57 -16.74 -17.46
N ASN A 27 7.35 -17.77 -17.79
CA ASN A 27 7.83 -18.77 -16.83
C ASN A 27 9.24 -18.44 -16.31
N ASP A 28 9.83 -19.31 -15.49
CA ASP A 28 11.18 -19.10 -14.94
C ASP A 28 12.28 -18.98 -16.01
N MET A 29 12.16 -19.71 -17.13
CA MET A 29 13.12 -19.61 -18.23
C MET A 29 13.08 -18.22 -18.87
N ALA A 30 11.88 -17.63 -18.93
CA ALA A 30 11.68 -16.27 -19.39
C ALA A 30 12.26 -15.25 -18.40
N ALA A 31 12.00 -15.41 -17.11
CA ALA A 31 12.59 -14.57 -16.06
C ALA A 31 14.13 -14.64 -16.07
N GLN A 32 14.70 -15.82 -16.31
CA GLN A 32 16.15 -15.97 -16.46
C GLN A 32 16.69 -15.24 -17.71
N ALA A 33 15.94 -15.23 -18.82
CA ALA A 33 16.30 -14.48 -20.01
C ALA A 33 16.24 -12.97 -19.76
N VAL A 34 15.23 -12.48 -19.03
CA VAL A 34 15.14 -11.09 -18.55
C VAL A 34 16.30 -10.76 -17.60
N ALA A 35 16.68 -11.65 -16.70
CA ALA A 35 17.84 -11.45 -15.83
C ALA A 35 19.14 -11.28 -16.63
N ARG A 36 19.34 -12.08 -17.69
CA ARG A 36 20.48 -11.90 -18.62
C ARG A 36 20.44 -10.55 -19.34
N LEU A 37 19.25 -10.10 -19.76
CA LEU A 37 19.07 -8.78 -20.35
C LEU A 37 19.47 -7.66 -19.38
N MET A 38 19.07 -7.76 -18.11
CA MET A 38 19.44 -6.77 -17.08
C MET A 38 20.95 -6.61 -16.91
N GLN A 39 21.75 -7.65 -17.16
CA GLN A 39 23.21 -7.57 -17.09
C GLN A 39 23.81 -6.74 -18.22
N VAL A 40 23.15 -6.69 -19.39
CA VAL A 40 23.64 -5.98 -20.59
C VAL A 40 22.91 -4.66 -20.84
N SER A 41 21.90 -4.35 -20.03
CA SER A 41 21.12 -3.11 -20.10
C SER A 41 21.25 -2.30 -18.79
N PRO A 42 22.40 -1.67 -18.53
CA PRO A 42 22.64 -0.93 -17.28
C PRO A 42 21.71 0.29 -17.11
N GLY A 43 21.06 0.75 -18.19
CA GLY A 43 20.09 1.84 -18.16
C GLY A 43 18.71 1.45 -17.62
N LEU A 44 18.42 0.16 -17.43
CA LEU A 44 17.09 -0.28 -17.00
C LEU A 44 16.77 0.19 -15.58
N GLN A 45 15.68 0.94 -15.43
CA GLN A 45 15.21 1.51 -14.16
C GLN A 45 13.96 0.80 -13.61
N LEU A 46 13.07 0.30 -14.47
CA LEU A 46 11.82 -0.36 -14.04
C LEU A 46 11.63 -1.70 -14.76
N LEU A 47 11.33 -2.73 -13.99
CA LEU A 47 10.93 -4.05 -14.48
C LEU A 47 9.58 -4.42 -13.87
N ASP A 48 8.57 -4.60 -14.72
CA ASP A 48 7.25 -5.08 -14.35
C ASP A 48 6.94 -6.41 -15.03
N LEU A 49 6.79 -7.44 -14.21
CA LEU A 49 6.43 -8.80 -14.59
C LEU A 49 5.11 -9.23 -13.95
N THR A 50 4.18 -8.29 -13.69
CA THR A 50 2.89 -8.57 -13.05
C THR A 50 2.14 -9.73 -13.74
N GLY A 51 1.55 -10.65 -12.97
CA GLY A 51 0.61 -11.63 -13.49
C GLY A 51 1.21 -12.67 -14.44
N ASN A 52 2.40 -13.18 -14.12
CA ASN A 52 3.08 -14.21 -14.89
C ASN A 52 3.22 -15.51 -14.08
N GLU A 53 3.95 -16.48 -14.62
CA GLU A 53 4.23 -17.78 -13.99
C GLU A 53 5.67 -17.83 -13.46
N VAL A 54 6.17 -16.69 -12.94
CA VAL A 54 7.52 -16.61 -12.36
C VAL A 54 7.47 -17.19 -10.95
N THR A 55 8.25 -18.26 -10.72
CA THR A 55 8.36 -18.93 -9.43
C THR A 55 9.60 -18.46 -8.67
N ASP A 56 9.92 -19.12 -7.55
CA ASP A 56 11.15 -18.88 -6.80
C ASP A 56 12.43 -19.03 -7.63
N LYS A 57 12.44 -19.91 -8.65
CA LYS A 57 13.60 -20.09 -9.54
C LYS A 57 13.84 -18.89 -10.45
N GLY A 58 12.78 -18.35 -11.05
CA GLY A 58 12.88 -17.15 -11.88
C GLY A 58 13.29 -15.94 -11.05
N VAL A 59 12.73 -15.80 -9.84
CA VAL A 59 13.14 -14.75 -8.88
C VAL A 59 14.60 -14.91 -8.47
N ALA A 60 15.09 -16.12 -8.20
CA ALA A 60 16.49 -16.35 -7.87
C ALA A 60 17.44 -15.86 -8.98
N ALA A 61 17.08 -16.07 -10.25
CA ALA A 61 17.87 -15.55 -11.38
C ALA A 61 17.87 -14.02 -11.42
N LEU A 62 16.72 -13.37 -11.17
CA LEU A 62 16.63 -11.91 -11.12
C LEU A 62 17.45 -11.34 -9.95
N THR A 63 17.33 -11.93 -8.75
CA THR A 63 18.00 -11.46 -7.54
C THR A 63 19.52 -11.66 -7.59
N GLU A 64 20.01 -12.72 -8.23
CA GLU A 64 21.44 -12.92 -8.46
C GLU A 64 22.05 -11.74 -9.24
N VAL A 65 21.33 -11.22 -10.23
CA VAL A 65 21.79 -10.06 -11.02
C VAL A 65 21.69 -8.78 -10.21
N LEU A 66 20.59 -8.59 -9.48
CA LEU A 66 20.36 -7.40 -8.66
C LEU A 66 21.29 -7.30 -7.44
N ALA A 67 21.82 -8.41 -6.95
CA ALA A 67 22.79 -8.45 -5.86
C ALA A 67 24.19 -8.00 -6.29
N LYS A 68 24.48 -7.95 -7.60
CA LYS A 68 25.80 -7.52 -8.09
C LYS A 68 25.98 -6.01 -7.92
N PRO A 69 27.19 -5.56 -7.53
CA PRO A 69 27.50 -4.13 -7.50
C PRO A 69 27.24 -3.49 -8.86
N GLY A 70 26.60 -2.31 -8.86
CA GLY A 70 26.28 -1.57 -10.08
C GLY A 70 24.95 -1.96 -10.74
N ALA A 71 24.19 -2.90 -10.19
CA ALA A 71 22.81 -3.13 -10.61
C ALA A 71 21.99 -1.84 -10.46
N GLY A 72 21.45 -1.29 -11.55
CA GLY A 72 20.84 0.05 -11.59
C GLY A 72 19.32 0.10 -11.38
N LEU A 73 18.66 -1.05 -11.25
CA LEU A 73 17.19 -1.12 -11.21
C LEU A 73 16.62 -0.36 -10.00
N LYS A 74 15.58 0.44 -10.24
CA LYS A 74 14.88 1.25 -9.21
C LYS A 74 13.56 0.64 -8.79
N ALA A 75 12.83 0.03 -9.71
CA ALA A 75 11.52 -0.55 -9.43
C ALA A 75 11.45 -1.99 -9.95
N LEU A 76 11.08 -2.90 -9.05
CA LEU A 76 10.83 -4.31 -9.35
C LEU A 76 9.39 -4.65 -8.95
N ILE A 77 8.56 -4.94 -9.94
CA ILE A 77 7.14 -5.25 -9.77
C ILE A 77 6.93 -6.70 -10.19
N LEU A 78 6.56 -7.55 -9.22
CA LEU A 78 6.39 -8.99 -9.41
C LEU A 78 4.99 -9.46 -9.00
N ARG A 79 4.04 -8.55 -8.79
CA ARG A 79 2.67 -8.85 -8.36
C ARG A 79 2.03 -10.03 -9.11
N HIS A 80 1.18 -10.81 -8.44
CA HIS A 80 0.48 -11.96 -9.02
C HIS A 80 1.42 -12.99 -9.68
N ASN A 81 2.53 -13.33 -9.01
CA ASN A 81 3.42 -14.43 -9.41
C ASN A 81 3.55 -15.45 -8.26
N PRO A 82 3.63 -16.77 -8.53
CA PRO A 82 3.76 -17.79 -7.49
C PRO A 82 5.19 -17.89 -6.92
N ILE A 83 5.67 -16.82 -6.29
CA ILE A 83 7.06 -16.68 -5.81
C ILE A 83 7.31 -17.51 -4.55
N GLY A 84 6.34 -17.51 -3.61
CA GLY A 84 6.46 -18.25 -2.36
C GLY A 84 7.57 -17.74 -1.41
N ASP A 85 7.76 -18.46 -0.31
CA ASP A 85 8.73 -18.07 0.73
C ASP A 85 10.18 -18.14 0.27
N THR A 86 10.52 -19.13 -0.57
CA THR A 86 11.89 -19.30 -1.08
C THR A 86 12.30 -18.08 -1.91
N GLY A 87 11.44 -17.63 -2.82
CA GLY A 87 11.71 -16.44 -3.61
C GLY A 87 11.70 -15.16 -2.76
N ALA A 88 10.80 -15.04 -1.79
CA ALA A 88 10.80 -13.90 -0.86
C ALA A 88 12.10 -13.82 -0.02
N LEU A 89 12.66 -14.96 0.41
CA LEU A 89 13.95 -15.01 1.08
C LEU A 89 15.11 -14.64 0.15
N ALA A 90 15.08 -15.09 -1.11
CA ALA A 90 16.07 -14.69 -2.11
C ALA A 90 16.05 -13.16 -2.36
N ILE A 91 14.86 -12.55 -2.37
CA ILE A 91 14.71 -11.08 -2.45
C ILE A 91 15.26 -10.43 -1.18
N ALA A 92 14.93 -10.95 -0.01
CA ALA A 92 15.43 -10.43 1.26
C ALA A 92 16.96 -10.43 1.31
N ASP A 93 17.61 -11.50 0.88
CA ASP A 93 19.08 -11.60 0.85
C ASP A 93 19.69 -10.61 -0.17
N MET A 94 19.07 -10.45 -1.33
CA MET A 94 19.49 -9.46 -2.33
C MET A 94 19.38 -8.02 -1.81
N LEU A 95 18.30 -7.68 -1.09
CA LEU A 95 18.11 -6.35 -0.50
C LEU A 95 19.21 -5.96 0.49
N ARG A 96 19.87 -6.92 1.15
CA ARG A 96 20.98 -6.64 2.09
C ARG A 96 22.20 -6.05 1.39
N CYS A 97 22.39 -6.35 0.10
CA CYS A 97 23.54 -5.90 -0.68
C CYS A 97 23.17 -4.90 -1.78
N ASN A 98 21.91 -4.87 -2.21
CA ASN A 98 21.43 -3.92 -3.19
C ASN A 98 21.17 -2.54 -2.56
N SER A 99 21.61 -1.49 -3.23
CA SER A 99 21.44 -0.10 -2.80
C SER A 99 20.77 0.79 -3.86
N SER A 100 20.26 0.18 -4.94
CA SER A 100 19.64 0.88 -6.05
C SER A 100 18.13 0.82 -6.03
N LEU A 101 17.54 -0.30 -5.58
CA LEU A 101 16.11 -0.54 -5.61
C LEU A 101 15.39 0.36 -4.60
N THR A 102 14.41 1.12 -5.09
CA THR A 102 13.59 2.05 -4.32
C THR A 102 12.13 1.59 -4.20
N MET A 103 11.67 0.72 -5.11
CA MET A 103 10.31 0.17 -5.09
C MET A 103 10.34 -1.34 -5.30
N LEU A 104 9.62 -2.05 -4.43
CA LEU A 104 9.39 -3.48 -4.49
C LEU A 104 7.90 -3.77 -4.30
N ASP A 105 7.28 -4.38 -5.32
CA ASP A 105 5.88 -4.82 -5.28
C ASP A 105 5.83 -6.35 -5.35
N LEU A 106 5.39 -6.96 -4.25
CA LEU A 106 5.18 -8.40 -4.06
C LEU A 106 3.72 -8.73 -3.74
N ALA A 107 2.78 -7.91 -4.17
CA ALA A 107 1.35 -8.14 -3.98
C ALA A 107 0.91 -9.50 -4.58
N ASP A 108 0.10 -10.26 -3.85
CA ASP A 108 -0.45 -11.55 -4.31
C ASP A 108 0.64 -12.56 -4.76
N CYS A 109 1.82 -12.55 -4.11
CA CYS A 109 2.96 -13.39 -4.49
C CYS A 109 3.08 -14.72 -3.72
N HIS A 110 2.02 -15.16 -3.03
CA HIS A 110 2.01 -16.36 -2.18
C HIS A 110 3.08 -16.35 -1.07
N VAL A 111 3.45 -15.16 -0.59
CA VAL A 111 4.44 -15.00 0.47
C VAL A 111 3.78 -15.32 1.80
N SER A 112 4.29 -16.32 2.51
CA SER A 112 3.81 -16.68 3.83
C SER A 112 4.55 -15.89 4.91
N ILE A 113 4.26 -16.25 6.16
CA ILE A 113 4.91 -15.73 7.35
C ILE A 113 6.45 -15.77 7.28
N LYS A 114 7.01 -16.84 6.71
CA LYS A 114 8.45 -17.06 6.67
C LYS A 114 9.13 -16.08 5.73
N GLY A 115 8.58 -15.89 4.53
CA GLY A 115 9.07 -14.91 3.58
C GLY A 115 8.95 -13.48 4.11
N LEU A 116 7.84 -13.16 4.77
CA LEU A 116 7.60 -11.83 5.34
C LEU A 116 8.58 -11.48 6.46
N ILE A 117 8.89 -12.43 7.35
CA ILE A 117 9.93 -12.27 8.38
C ILE A 117 11.31 -12.05 7.74
N GLY A 118 11.62 -12.79 6.67
CA GLY A 118 12.84 -12.60 5.90
C GLY A 118 12.99 -11.17 5.38
N LEU A 119 11.96 -10.66 4.70
CA LEU A 119 11.90 -9.30 4.19
C LEU A 119 12.01 -8.26 5.31
N ALA A 120 11.23 -8.40 6.38
CA ALA A 120 11.29 -7.48 7.53
C ALA A 120 12.70 -7.42 8.14
N ASN A 121 13.37 -8.57 8.29
CA ASN A 121 14.73 -8.64 8.82
C ASN A 121 15.78 -8.07 7.86
N ALA A 122 15.55 -8.06 6.55
CA ALA A 122 16.44 -7.42 5.57
C ALA A 122 16.35 -5.89 5.61
N LEU A 123 15.23 -5.34 6.10
CA LEU A 123 14.97 -3.91 6.21
C LEU A 123 15.20 -3.35 7.63
N THR A 124 15.54 -4.22 8.60
CA THR A 124 15.67 -3.86 10.02
C THR A 124 17.08 -3.37 10.37
N GLY A 125 17.13 -2.27 11.13
CA GLY A 125 18.38 -1.76 11.71
C GLY A 125 19.30 -1.01 10.72
N PRO A 126 20.44 -0.51 11.21
CA PRO A 126 21.36 0.31 10.42
C PRO A 126 22.11 -0.48 9.33
N GLU A 127 22.19 -1.80 9.47
CA GLU A 127 22.76 -2.72 8.47
C GLU A 127 21.70 -3.21 7.46
N GLY A 128 20.43 -2.85 7.67
CA GLY A 128 19.35 -3.17 6.75
C GLY A 128 19.38 -2.30 5.49
N ASN A 129 18.56 -2.66 4.50
CA ASN A 129 18.44 -1.87 3.29
C ASN A 129 17.91 -0.45 3.60
N SER A 130 18.60 0.56 3.07
CA SER A 130 18.27 1.97 3.21
C SER A 130 17.91 2.66 1.88
N SER A 131 17.84 1.91 0.78
CA SER A 131 17.45 2.42 -0.53
C SER A 131 15.94 2.28 -0.80
N LEU A 132 15.31 1.26 -0.23
CA LEU A 132 13.91 0.94 -0.47
C LEU A 132 13.01 1.96 0.22
N GLN A 133 12.13 2.56 -0.57
CA GLN A 133 11.18 3.60 -0.15
C GLN A 133 9.74 3.09 -0.18
N ILE A 134 9.42 2.23 -1.15
CA ILE A 134 8.08 1.73 -1.40
C ILE A 134 8.09 0.20 -1.30
N LEU A 135 7.27 -0.34 -0.40
CA LEU A 135 7.11 -1.76 -0.21
C LEU A 135 5.63 -2.14 -0.24
N ASP A 136 5.24 -2.92 -1.25
CA ASP A 136 3.89 -3.49 -1.34
C ASP A 136 3.92 -4.99 -1.01
N LEU A 137 3.16 -5.37 0.01
CA LEU A 137 3.06 -6.72 0.56
C LEU A 137 1.59 -7.18 0.60
N GLU A 138 0.73 -6.64 -0.28
CA GLU A 138 -0.68 -7.02 -0.36
C GLU A 138 -0.87 -8.54 -0.49
N ASP A 139 -1.87 -9.06 0.23
CA ASP A 139 -2.24 -10.48 0.28
C ASP A 139 -1.09 -11.42 0.68
N ALA A 140 -0.22 -10.97 1.60
CA ALA A 140 0.67 -11.89 2.31
C ALA A 140 -0.17 -12.96 3.03
N GLN A 141 0.10 -14.24 2.73
CA GLN A 141 -0.68 -15.40 3.18
C GLN A 141 -0.44 -15.71 4.66
N LEU A 142 -0.97 -14.85 5.52
CA LEU A 142 -0.93 -15.03 6.97
C LEU A 142 -2.02 -16.05 7.36
N ALA A 143 -1.64 -17.33 7.33
CA ALA A 143 -2.54 -18.47 7.52
C ALA A 143 -3.15 -18.57 8.94
N ALA A 144 -2.62 -17.83 9.92
CA ALA A 144 -3.17 -17.70 11.26
C ALA A 144 -2.75 -16.36 11.89
N PRO A 145 -3.52 -15.80 12.84
CA PRO A 145 -3.07 -14.67 13.66
C PRO A 145 -1.91 -15.13 14.55
N GLN A 146 -0.70 -15.03 14.01
CA GLN A 146 0.54 -15.29 14.74
C GLN A 146 1.21 -13.95 14.96
N ASP A 147 1.17 -13.47 16.20
CA ASP A 147 1.65 -12.12 16.58
C ASP A 147 3.15 -11.91 16.30
N SER A 148 3.92 -12.99 16.19
CA SER A 148 5.36 -12.96 15.91
C SER A 148 5.72 -12.17 14.65
N THR A 149 4.89 -12.23 13.61
CA THR A 149 5.19 -11.55 12.33
C THR A 149 5.02 -10.07 12.42
N TYR A 150 3.93 -9.64 13.06
CA TYR A 150 3.69 -8.23 13.30
C TYR A 150 4.71 -7.65 14.30
N GLN A 151 5.32 -8.45 15.17
CA GLN A 151 6.48 -8.04 15.95
C GLN A 151 7.72 -7.77 15.09
N HIS A 152 8.00 -8.63 14.10
CA HIS A 152 9.09 -8.38 13.14
C HIS A 152 8.82 -7.14 12.29
N LEU A 153 7.58 -6.98 11.79
CA LEU A 153 7.19 -5.78 11.04
C LEU A 153 7.28 -4.52 11.91
N ALA A 154 6.81 -4.57 13.16
CA ALA A 154 6.92 -3.44 14.08
C ALA A 154 8.39 -3.06 14.35
N ARG A 155 9.28 -4.05 14.51
CA ARG A 155 10.72 -3.81 14.66
C ARG A 155 11.32 -3.15 13.41
N MET A 156 10.93 -3.61 12.22
CA MET A 156 11.32 -2.97 10.97
C MET A 156 10.82 -1.53 10.93
N LEU A 157 9.54 -1.26 11.18
CA LEU A 157 8.97 0.10 11.19
C LEU A 157 9.66 1.03 12.19
N ALA A 158 10.04 0.51 13.35
CA ALA A 158 10.71 1.29 14.40
C ALA A 158 12.15 1.67 14.05
N THR A 159 12.83 0.86 13.23
CA THR A 159 14.28 1.02 12.97
C THR A 159 14.59 1.49 11.56
N ASN A 160 13.76 1.15 10.59
CA ASN A 160 13.90 1.61 9.21
C ASN A 160 13.49 3.08 9.11
N THR A 161 14.32 3.88 8.43
CA THR A 161 14.09 5.32 8.24
C THR A 161 13.94 5.71 6.77
N ALA A 162 14.05 4.74 5.86
CA ALA A 162 14.03 4.94 4.41
C ALA A 162 12.64 4.78 3.80
N LEU A 163 11.83 3.85 4.32
CA LEU A 163 10.48 3.60 3.82
C LEU A 163 9.59 4.84 3.99
N THR A 164 8.87 5.16 2.92
CA THR A 164 7.88 6.24 2.88
C THR A 164 6.49 5.72 2.55
N GLU A 165 6.38 4.52 1.99
CA GLU A 165 5.12 3.91 1.59
C GLU A 165 5.08 2.42 1.93
N LEU A 166 3.98 1.99 2.55
CA LEU A 166 3.73 0.60 2.90
C LEU A 166 2.27 0.22 2.61
N SER A 167 2.10 -0.93 1.96
CA SER A 167 0.81 -1.60 1.84
C SER A 167 0.83 -2.93 2.60
N LEU A 168 -0.12 -3.07 3.52
CA LEU A 168 -0.48 -4.33 4.19
C LEU A 168 -1.92 -4.69 3.87
N ALA A 169 -2.36 -4.40 2.64
CA ALA A 169 -3.72 -4.70 2.21
C ALA A 169 -3.96 -6.22 2.19
N LYS A 170 -5.18 -6.67 2.51
CA LYS A 170 -5.57 -8.09 2.52
C LYS A 170 -4.75 -9.02 3.42
N CYS A 171 -3.90 -8.49 4.31
CA CYS A 171 -3.06 -9.26 5.21
C CYS A 171 -3.80 -9.84 6.43
N ARG A 172 -5.14 -9.79 6.46
CA ARG A 172 -5.99 -10.26 7.56
C ARG A 172 -5.64 -9.63 8.92
N LEU A 173 -5.12 -8.39 8.90
CA LEU A 173 -4.75 -7.62 10.08
C LEU A 173 -5.96 -7.39 10.99
N VAL A 174 -5.87 -7.81 12.25
CA VAL A 174 -6.89 -7.53 13.29
C VAL A 174 -6.45 -6.39 14.21
N ASP A 175 -7.38 -5.87 15.02
CA ASP A 175 -7.16 -4.73 15.91
C ASP A 175 -5.94 -4.88 16.83
N SER A 176 -5.71 -6.07 17.42
CA SER A 176 -4.54 -6.31 18.30
C SER A 176 -3.20 -6.22 17.56
N GLN A 177 -3.19 -6.54 16.27
CA GLN A 177 -1.99 -6.49 15.44
C GLN A 177 -1.76 -5.06 14.92
N LEU A 178 -2.82 -4.33 14.58
CA LEU A 178 -2.74 -2.90 14.31
C LEU A 178 -2.22 -2.15 15.54
N GLU A 179 -2.69 -2.52 16.72
CA GLU A 179 -2.22 -1.97 17.99
C GLU A 179 -0.73 -2.20 18.20
N LEU A 180 -0.27 -3.42 17.93
CA LEU A 180 1.13 -3.79 18.01
C LEU A 180 1.98 -2.97 17.04
N LEU A 181 1.59 -2.89 15.77
CA LEU A 181 2.29 -2.09 14.76
C LEU A 181 2.33 -0.61 15.12
N THR A 182 1.24 -0.09 15.68
CA THR A 182 1.13 1.31 16.12
C THR A 182 2.09 1.60 17.27
N THR A 183 1.99 0.83 18.35
CA THR A 183 2.70 1.08 19.61
C THR A 183 4.19 0.74 19.51
N TYR A 184 4.54 -0.36 18.84
CA TYR A 184 5.92 -0.83 18.78
C TYR A 184 6.66 -0.44 17.49
N GLY A 185 5.93 -0.06 16.43
CA GLY A 185 6.48 0.37 15.14
C GLY A 185 6.36 1.87 14.93
N PHE A 186 5.18 2.34 14.50
CA PHE A 186 4.95 3.72 14.06
C PHE A 186 5.27 4.76 15.15
N ALA A 187 4.89 4.52 16.40
CA ALA A 187 5.17 5.43 17.52
C ALA A 187 6.67 5.60 17.81
N ARG A 188 7.51 4.66 17.36
CA ARG A 188 8.98 4.68 17.52
C ARG A 188 9.71 5.01 16.22
N SER A 189 8.98 5.07 15.10
CA SER A 189 9.54 5.33 13.79
C SER A 189 9.94 6.80 13.64
N SER A 190 11.07 7.05 13.00
CA SER A 190 11.49 8.39 12.56
C SER A 190 11.37 8.59 11.04
N ALA A 191 10.82 7.59 10.34
CA ALA A 191 10.55 7.65 8.92
C ALA A 191 9.48 8.70 8.60
N ARG A 192 9.49 9.19 7.35
CA ARG A 192 8.55 10.20 6.85
C ARG A 192 7.51 9.53 5.96
N TRP A 193 6.47 9.00 6.57
CA TRP A 193 5.42 8.26 5.88
C TRP A 193 4.57 9.18 5.02
N THR A 194 4.32 8.75 3.79
CA THR A 194 3.53 9.46 2.78
C THR A 194 2.32 8.66 2.34
N SER A 195 2.39 7.33 2.38
CA SER A 195 1.29 6.44 2.01
C SER A 195 1.21 5.24 2.95
N LEU A 196 0.01 4.95 3.44
CA LEU A 196 -0.28 3.75 4.22
C LEU A 196 -1.58 3.12 3.72
N SER A 197 -1.49 1.88 3.25
CA SER A 197 -2.66 1.08 2.87
C SER A 197 -2.87 -0.08 3.83
N LEU A 198 -4.03 -0.09 4.47
CA LEU A 198 -4.53 -1.15 5.33
C LEU A 198 -5.88 -1.68 4.81
N ARG A 199 -6.11 -1.56 3.50
CA ARG A 199 -7.36 -1.97 2.83
C ARG A 199 -7.64 -3.46 3.06
N ALA A 200 -8.92 -3.85 3.12
CA ALA A 200 -9.34 -5.24 3.10
C ALA A 200 -8.74 -6.09 4.24
N ASN A 201 -8.64 -5.49 5.43
CA ASN A 201 -8.22 -6.16 6.64
C ASN A 201 -9.44 -6.46 7.54
N ARG A 202 -9.19 -6.90 8.78
CA ARG A 202 -10.21 -7.29 9.75
C ARG A 202 -10.31 -6.26 10.89
N LEU A 203 -10.17 -4.98 10.55
CA LEU A 203 -10.30 -3.91 11.53
C LEU A 203 -11.77 -3.73 11.92
N SER A 204 -12.04 -3.69 13.21
CA SER A 204 -13.38 -3.58 13.78
C SER A 204 -13.69 -2.16 14.28
N PRO A 205 -14.91 -1.86 14.75
CA PRO A 205 -15.21 -0.57 15.36
C PRO A 205 -14.39 -0.26 16.61
N PHE A 206 -13.87 -1.29 17.29
CA PHE A 206 -12.99 -1.14 18.45
C PHE A 206 -11.59 -0.62 18.09
N SER A 207 -11.22 -0.59 16.81
CA SER A 207 -9.95 -0.03 16.34
C SER A 207 -9.87 1.50 16.39
N GLY A 208 -10.99 2.21 16.62
CA GLY A 208 -11.05 3.67 16.64
C GLY A 208 -9.95 4.35 17.49
N PRO A 209 -9.79 4.00 18.79
CA PRO A 209 -8.74 4.56 19.64
C PRO A 209 -7.31 4.24 19.16
N THR A 210 -7.11 3.09 18.51
CA THR A 210 -5.81 2.73 17.91
C THR A 210 -5.54 3.55 16.66
N LEU A 211 -6.55 3.77 15.80
CA LEU A 211 -6.43 4.63 14.61
C LEU A 211 -6.12 6.08 15.00
N GLU A 212 -6.74 6.62 16.06
CA GLU A 212 -6.41 7.96 16.56
C GLU A 212 -4.94 8.07 16.98
N ARG A 213 -4.43 7.08 17.74
CA ARG A 213 -3.02 7.07 18.14
C ARG A 213 -2.07 6.86 16.97
N LEU A 214 -2.44 6.01 16.02
CA LEU A 214 -1.67 5.79 14.81
C LEU A 214 -1.51 7.10 14.04
N LEU A 215 -2.60 7.78 13.73
CA LEU A 215 -2.57 9.03 12.96
C LEU A 215 -1.93 10.19 13.73
N SER A 216 -1.90 10.12 15.06
CA SER A 216 -1.18 11.07 15.91
C SER A 216 0.33 10.80 16.02
N CYS A 217 0.86 9.72 15.42
CA CYS A 217 2.29 9.43 15.46
C CYS A 217 3.09 10.50 14.67
N PRO A 218 4.20 11.05 15.21
CA PRO A 218 4.96 12.11 14.53
C PRO A 218 5.45 11.75 13.12
N GLY A 219 5.82 10.48 12.89
CA GLY A 219 6.25 9.98 11.58
C GLY A 219 5.16 10.01 10.49
N LEU A 220 3.88 10.07 10.90
CA LEU A 220 2.72 10.14 10.01
C LEU A 220 2.19 11.57 9.79
N SER A 221 2.84 12.60 10.37
CA SER A 221 2.46 14.01 10.17
C SER A 221 2.51 14.49 8.71
N ARG A 222 3.22 13.75 7.84
CA ARG A 222 3.33 14.00 6.39
C ARG A 222 2.52 13.01 5.55
N LEU A 223 1.67 12.20 6.17
CA LEU A 223 0.86 11.22 5.47
C LEU A 223 -0.05 11.93 4.46
N GLN A 224 0.05 11.52 3.20
CA GLN A 224 -0.72 12.06 2.08
C GLN A 224 -1.83 11.11 1.66
N ARG A 225 -1.60 9.80 1.74
CA ARG A 225 -2.58 8.79 1.33
C ARG A 225 -2.85 7.81 2.46
N LEU A 226 -4.11 7.70 2.84
CA LEU A 226 -4.59 6.71 3.81
C LEU A 226 -5.69 5.88 3.18
N ASN A 227 -5.41 4.58 3.00
CA ASN A 227 -6.39 3.64 2.52
C ASN A 227 -6.81 2.67 3.63
N LEU A 228 -8.04 2.85 4.12
CA LEU A 228 -8.69 1.99 5.12
C LEU A 228 -9.92 1.28 4.52
N GLY A 229 -10.08 1.29 3.19
CA GLY A 229 -11.25 0.72 2.52
C GLY A 229 -11.42 -0.78 2.80
N ALA A 230 -12.64 -1.29 2.68
CA ALA A 230 -13.00 -2.69 2.86
C ALA A 230 -12.62 -3.27 4.24
N ASN A 231 -12.74 -2.50 5.32
CA ASN A 231 -12.67 -3.01 6.70
C ASN A 231 -14.09 -3.02 7.33
N ASN A 232 -14.20 -3.13 8.66
CA ASN A 232 -15.46 -3.06 9.39
C ASN A 232 -15.40 -2.00 10.50
N LEU A 233 -14.96 -0.79 10.16
CA LEU A 233 -14.73 0.30 11.12
C LEU A 233 -16.01 0.82 11.79
N GLY A 234 -17.17 0.72 11.13
CA GLY A 234 -18.43 1.19 11.69
C GLY A 234 -18.46 2.69 12.02
N ASN A 235 -19.45 3.09 12.82
CA ASN A 235 -19.61 4.48 13.25
C ASN A 235 -18.45 4.95 14.15
N ASP A 236 -17.97 4.08 15.05
CA ASP A 236 -16.95 4.46 16.03
C ASP A 236 -15.60 4.73 15.37
N GLY A 237 -15.20 3.91 14.40
CA GLY A 237 -13.99 4.15 13.60
C GLY A 237 -14.10 5.41 12.74
N ALA A 238 -15.24 5.67 12.11
CA ALA A 238 -15.46 6.91 11.36
C ALA A 238 -15.45 8.16 12.26
N ALA A 239 -16.05 8.09 13.45
CA ALA A 239 -16.03 9.17 14.44
C ALA A 239 -14.61 9.44 14.98
N ALA A 240 -13.81 8.39 15.17
CA ALA A 240 -12.40 8.51 15.53
C ALA A 240 -11.61 9.25 14.45
N LEU A 241 -11.78 8.87 13.18
CA LEU A 241 -11.16 9.57 12.05
C LEU A 241 -11.60 11.04 11.96
N ALA A 242 -12.90 11.31 12.15
CA ALA A 242 -13.45 12.67 12.15
C ALA A 242 -12.80 13.58 13.21
N ARG A 243 -12.45 13.04 14.38
CA ARG A 243 -11.77 13.80 15.45
C ARG A 243 -10.30 14.08 15.14
N VAL A 244 -9.59 13.09 14.62
CA VAL A 244 -8.12 13.15 14.50
C VAL A 244 -7.64 13.81 13.22
N LEU A 245 -8.34 13.62 12.09
CA LEU A 245 -7.91 14.12 10.78
C LEU A 245 -7.66 15.64 10.75
N PRO A 246 -8.55 16.51 11.29
CA PRO A 246 -8.34 17.95 11.24
C PRO A 246 -7.10 18.46 11.98
N THR A 247 -6.56 17.68 12.92
CA THR A 247 -5.49 18.14 13.82
C THR A 247 -4.17 17.41 13.62
N ALA A 248 -4.20 16.11 13.31
CA ALA A 248 -3.00 15.27 13.25
C ALA A 248 -2.46 15.05 11.83
N CYS A 249 -3.29 15.22 10.80
CA CYS A 249 -2.95 14.87 9.41
C CYS A 249 -3.00 16.09 8.48
N PRO A 250 -2.14 17.11 8.66
CA PRO A 250 -2.21 18.35 7.88
C PRO A 250 -1.91 18.15 6.39
N ALA A 251 -1.20 17.08 6.02
CA ALA A 251 -0.79 16.80 4.64
C ALA A 251 -1.69 15.80 3.90
N ILE A 252 -2.78 15.32 4.50
CA ILE A 252 -3.62 14.28 3.91
C ILE A 252 -4.28 14.78 2.62
N ARG A 253 -4.09 14.05 1.53
CA ARG A 253 -4.65 14.33 0.20
C ARG A 253 -5.71 13.31 -0.19
N GLU A 254 -5.52 12.04 0.17
CA GLU A 254 -6.41 10.97 -0.24
C GLU A 254 -6.83 10.14 0.97
N LEU A 255 -8.15 9.99 1.10
CA LEU A 255 -8.77 9.17 2.14
C LEU A 255 -9.76 8.18 1.50
N ASP A 256 -9.48 6.89 1.63
CA ASP A 256 -10.37 5.81 1.19
C ASP A 256 -10.97 5.09 2.40
N LEU A 257 -12.28 5.26 2.60
CA LEU A 257 -13.10 4.56 3.60
C LEU A 257 -14.23 3.75 2.96
N ARG A 258 -14.10 3.36 1.69
CA ARG A 258 -15.14 2.56 1.02
C ARG A 258 -15.44 1.27 1.78
N SER A 259 -16.68 0.82 1.75
CA SER A 259 -17.08 -0.49 2.30
C SER A 259 -16.59 -0.74 3.73
N ASN A 260 -16.89 0.18 4.67
CA ASN A 260 -16.44 0.10 6.06
C ASN A 260 -17.56 -0.15 7.07
N GLY A 261 -18.80 -0.35 6.59
CA GLY A 261 -19.98 -0.46 7.46
C GLY A 261 -20.28 0.84 8.21
N VAL A 262 -19.82 2.00 7.71
CA VAL A 262 -20.11 3.29 8.33
C VAL A 262 -21.60 3.59 8.13
N GLY A 263 -22.30 3.87 9.23
CA GLY A 263 -23.69 4.28 9.22
C GLY A 263 -23.86 5.79 9.43
N ASP A 264 -25.10 6.18 9.71
CA ASP A 264 -25.50 7.59 9.76
C ASP A 264 -24.67 8.42 10.75
N VAL A 265 -24.49 7.93 11.98
CA VAL A 265 -23.74 8.63 13.03
C VAL A 265 -22.29 8.89 12.62
N GLY A 266 -21.62 7.90 12.03
CA GLY A 266 -20.25 8.03 11.55
C GLY A 266 -20.13 8.99 10.38
N LEU A 267 -21.06 8.93 9.42
CA LEU A 267 -21.08 9.82 8.26
C LEU A 267 -21.40 11.26 8.65
N LEU A 268 -22.30 11.49 9.62
CA LEU A 268 -22.57 12.83 10.17
C LEU A 268 -21.33 13.41 10.85
N ALA A 269 -20.59 12.60 11.61
CA ALA A 269 -19.33 13.03 12.23
C ALA A 269 -18.28 13.41 11.18
N LEU A 270 -18.12 12.58 10.14
CA LEU A 270 -17.23 12.87 9.01
C LEU A 270 -17.66 14.15 8.28
N ALA A 271 -18.95 14.31 7.97
CA ALA A 271 -19.49 15.50 7.30
C ALA A 271 -19.18 16.79 8.06
N ALA A 272 -19.28 16.77 9.39
CA ALA A 272 -18.94 17.92 10.23
C ALA A 272 -17.43 18.23 10.26
N ALA A 273 -16.57 17.21 10.13
CA ALA A 273 -15.12 17.36 10.18
C ALA A 273 -14.47 17.72 8.84
N LEU A 274 -15.04 17.27 7.72
CA LEU A 274 -14.47 17.44 6.37
C LEU A 274 -14.12 18.91 6.04
N PRO A 275 -14.94 19.92 6.34
CA PRO A 275 -14.60 21.32 6.06
C PRO A 275 -13.34 21.82 6.78
N LEU A 276 -12.89 21.13 7.83
CA LEU A 276 -11.68 21.47 8.59
C LEU A 276 -10.41 20.85 7.97
N VAL A 277 -10.55 19.89 7.05
CA VAL A 277 -9.45 19.17 6.39
C VAL A 277 -9.19 19.77 5.01
N HIS A 278 -8.47 20.90 5.00
CA HIS A 278 -8.26 21.73 3.80
C HIS A 278 -7.33 21.12 2.75
N SER A 279 -6.56 20.10 3.10
CA SER A 279 -5.59 19.43 2.23
C SER A 279 -6.18 18.30 1.40
N LEU A 280 -7.41 17.87 1.70
CA LEU A 280 -8.01 16.69 1.08
C LEU A 280 -8.39 16.97 -0.39
N GLU A 281 -7.89 16.12 -1.28
CA GLU A 281 -8.07 16.18 -2.74
C GLU A 281 -8.95 15.03 -3.25
N LEU A 282 -8.97 13.89 -2.56
CA LEU A 282 -9.77 12.71 -2.90
C LEU A 282 -10.39 12.07 -1.65
N LEU A 283 -11.71 11.89 -1.69
CA LEU A 283 -12.48 11.20 -0.66
C LEU A 283 -13.33 10.09 -1.28
N LEU A 284 -13.05 8.84 -0.91
CA LEU A 284 -13.79 7.67 -1.34
C LEU A 284 -14.59 7.08 -0.17
N LEU A 285 -15.92 7.08 -0.28
CA LEU A 285 -16.84 6.69 0.80
C LEU A 285 -17.90 5.68 0.37
N TRP A 286 -18.02 5.33 -0.91
CA TRP A 286 -19.06 4.42 -1.38
C TRP A 286 -19.01 3.03 -0.71
N GLY A 287 -20.15 2.34 -0.67
CA GLY A 287 -20.28 1.04 0.01
C GLY A 287 -20.52 1.16 1.52
N ASN A 288 -20.84 2.37 2.01
CA ASN A 288 -21.33 2.62 3.36
C ASN A 288 -22.85 2.84 3.35
N SER A 289 -23.46 3.02 4.54
CA SER A 289 -24.91 3.16 4.68
C SER A 289 -25.33 4.62 4.80
N PHE A 290 -25.95 5.14 3.75
CA PHE A 290 -26.36 6.55 3.63
C PHE A 290 -27.86 6.69 3.92
N SER A 291 -28.18 7.32 5.06
CA SER A 291 -29.55 7.76 5.35
C SER A 291 -29.85 9.10 4.64
N PRO A 292 -31.11 9.55 4.57
CA PRO A 292 -31.42 10.90 4.07
C PRO A 292 -30.70 12.01 4.88
N ALA A 293 -30.52 11.83 6.18
CA ALA A 293 -29.84 12.79 7.04
C ALA A 293 -28.34 12.89 6.75
N SER A 294 -27.62 11.76 6.72
CA SER A 294 -26.20 11.73 6.36
C SER A 294 -25.96 12.13 4.91
N SER A 295 -26.86 11.75 3.98
CA SER A 295 -26.77 12.17 2.58
C SER A 295 -26.84 13.68 2.43
N ARG A 296 -27.78 14.32 3.14
CA ARG A 296 -27.89 15.79 3.17
C ARG A 296 -26.66 16.43 3.81
N ALA A 297 -26.22 15.94 4.96
CA ALA A 297 -25.04 16.49 5.64
C ALA A 297 -23.77 16.39 4.80
N LEU A 298 -23.55 15.26 4.12
CA LEU A 298 -22.42 15.08 3.21
C LEU A 298 -22.55 15.99 1.97
N ALA A 299 -23.74 16.12 1.40
CA ALA A 299 -23.96 17.04 0.27
C ALA A 299 -23.68 18.50 0.65
N GLU A 300 -24.13 18.92 1.84
CA GLU A 300 -23.83 20.25 2.40
C GLU A 300 -22.32 20.44 2.64
N ALA A 301 -21.64 19.44 3.22
CA ALA A 301 -20.20 19.47 3.44
C ALA A 301 -19.42 19.55 2.12
N LEU A 302 -19.73 18.71 1.14
CA LEU A 302 -19.08 18.68 -0.18
C LEU A 302 -19.30 19.98 -0.98
N ALA A 303 -20.42 20.68 -0.75
CA ALA A 303 -20.68 21.98 -1.35
C ALA A 303 -19.94 23.14 -0.66
N ALA A 304 -19.30 22.90 0.49
CA ALA A 304 -18.58 23.93 1.24
C ALA A 304 -17.46 24.54 0.38
N PRO A 305 -17.27 25.88 0.40
CA PRO A 305 -16.23 26.54 -0.41
C PRO A 305 -14.81 26.00 -0.19
N ALA A 306 -14.53 25.49 1.02
CA ALA A 306 -13.26 24.89 1.39
C ALA A 306 -12.95 23.59 0.61
N LEU A 307 -13.97 22.87 0.14
CA LEU A 307 -13.85 21.56 -0.50
C LEU A 307 -14.10 21.59 -2.01
N ARG A 308 -14.08 22.77 -2.65
CA ARG A 308 -14.40 22.93 -4.09
C ARG A 308 -13.54 22.08 -5.04
N ARG A 309 -12.34 21.68 -4.63
CA ARG A 309 -11.42 20.85 -5.43
C ARG A 309 -11.45 19.38 -5.03
N LEU A 310 -12.25 19.01 -4.03
CA LEU A 310 -12.35 17.65 -3.54
C LEU A 310 -13.03 16.78 -4.59
N ARG A 311 -12.33 15.75 -5.04
CA ARG A 311 -12.88 14.68 -5.86
C ARG A 311 -13.48 13.62 -4.94
N THR A 312 -14.61 13.04 -5.34
CA THR A 312 -15.26 11.99 -4.55
C THR A 312 -16.05 11.02 -5.43
N ASP A 313 -16.23 9.79 -4.95
CA ASP A 313 -17.08 8.77 -5.57
C ASP A 313 -18.58 8.97 -5.28
N LEU A 314 -18.95 10.10 -4.64
CA LEU A 314 -20.32 10.45 -4.30
C LEU A 314 -20.87 11.57 -5.20
N ARG A 315 -22.06 11.33 -5.77
CA ARG A 315 -22.85 12.34 -6.49
C ARG A 315 -24.15 12.63 -5.76
N PRO A 316 -24.31 13.80 -5.13
CA PRO A 316 -25.59 14.24 -4.59
C PRO A 316 -26.63 14.44 -5.70
N TYR A 317 -27.86 13.97 -5.46
CA TYR A 317 -29.02 14.20 -6.31
C TYR A 317 -30.29 14.28 -5.44
N VAL A 318 -31.37 14.80 -6.00
CA VAL A 318 -32.65 14.97 -5.28
C VAL A 318 -33.70 14.05 -5.88
N VAL A 319 -34.39 13.29 -5.03
CA VAL A 319 -35.54 12.45 -5.39
C VAL A 319 -36.65 12.75 -4.39
N ASP A 320 -37.84 13.10 -4.90
CA ASP A 320 -39.03 13.38 -4.08
C ASP A 320 -38.82 14.42 -2.96
N GLY A 321 -37.90 15.37 -3.18
CA GLY A 321 -37.55 16.41 -2.21
C GLY A 321 -36.50 16.01 -1.17
N GLU A 322 -36.02 14.77 -1.19
CA GLU A 322 -34.94 14.28 -0.33
C GLU A 322 -33.61 14.22 -1.07
N VAL A 323 -32.52 14.57 -0.37
CA VAL A 323 -31.15 14.46 -0.91
C VAL A 323 -30.66 13.03 -0.75
N ALA A 324 -30.26 12.41 -1.84
CA ALA A 324 -29.65 11.09 -1.90
C ALA A 324 -28.25 11.18 -2.53
N LEU A 325 -27.44 10.13 -2.34
CA LEU A 325 -26.10 10.00 -2.90
C LEU A 325 -26.03 8.82 -3.86
N ALA A 326 -25.51 9.04 -5.06
CA ALA A 326 -25.25 8.02 -6.06
C ALA A 326 -23.75 7.78 -6.21
N LEU A 327 -23.38 6.57 -6.63
CA LEU A 327 -22.01 6.26 -7.03
C LEU A 327 -21.70 7.03 -8.32
N GLN A 328 -20.52 7.63 -8.36
CA GLN A 328 -19.93 8.14 -9.59
C GLN A 328 -18.49 7.65 -9.75
N GLU A 329 -18.04 7.60 -11.00
CA GLU A 329 -16.62 7.39 -11.27
C GLU A 329 -15.82 8.64 -10.89
N VAL A 330 -14.69 8.41 -10.24
CA VAL A 330 -13.72 9.46 -9.98
C VAL A 330 -12.81 9.53 -11.19
N ALA A 331 -12.82 10.65 -11.92
CA ALA A 331 -11.85 10.88 -12.98
C ALA A 331 -10.43 10.92 -12.40
N GLU A 332 -9.53 10.10 -12.95
CA GLU A 332 -8.11 9.98 -12.56
C GLU A 332 -7.34 11.30 -12.69
#